data_AF-A0AA35T5L0-F1
#
_entry.id   AF-A0AA35T5L0-F1
#
_cell.length_a   1.000
_cell.length_b   1.000
_cell.length_c   1.000
_cell.angle_alpha   90.00
_cell.angle_beta   90.00
_cell.angle_gamma   90.00
#
_symmetry.space_group_name_H-M   'P 1'
#
loop_
_entity.id
_entity.type
_entity.pdbx_description
1 polymer ?
#
loop_
_entity_poly.entity_id
_entity_poly.type
_entity_poly.pdbx_seq_one_letter_code
_entity_poly.pdbx_strand_id
1 'polypeptide(L)'
;TICYRDGRCRVPFCCASPLLHCSLSLPWNPSCLKLRMAEIGIAACLCLMLAMAAGGALGSSPCDDPSVANLPFCNPDLDLVDRVKDLVSRMSVTDMISQLGNTAPAIEHLNIPAYQWWSEALHGVASSPGVSFGGKVPSATSFPQVIGIAATFNSTLFYEMGQAISTEARAMNNVGQAGLTFFTPNINIYRDPRWGRGQETPGEDPYLTSAYVEQYVAGLQFGPDQRAGVLGI
;
A
#
# COMPACT_ATOMS: atom_id res chain seq x y z
N THR A 1 2.55 36.61 -11.81
CA THR A 1 1.57 37.38 -12.59
C THR A 1 0.50 36.46 -13.11
N ILE A 2 -0.72 36.57 -12.56
CA ILE A 2 -1.91 36.05 -13.23
C ILE A 2 -2.18 36.96 -14.41
N CYS A 3 -2.51 36.39 -15.56
CA CYS A 3 -3.16 37.16 -16.58
C CYS A 3 -4.05 36.32 -17.47
N TYR A 4 -5.30 36.73 -17.54
CA TYR A 4 -6.35 36.13 -18.36
C TYR A 4 -6.54 36.93 -19.66
N ARG A 5 -6.69 36.16 -20.75
CA ARG A 5 -7.38 36.33 -22.04
C ARG A 5 -7.60 37.70 -22.73
N ASP A 6 -6.97 38.81 -22.34
CA ASP A 6 -7.03 40.07 -23.12
C ASP A 6 -5.67 40.79 -23.25
N GLY A 7 -4.58 40.02 -23.33
CA GLY A 7 -3.30 40.47 -23.91
C GLY A 7 -2.57 41.63 -23.22
N ARG A 8 -2.99 42.11 -22.04
CA ARG A 8 -2.25 43.11 -21.24
C ARG A 8 -2.16 42.72 -19.77
N CYS A 9 -0.93 42.65 -19.24
CA CYS A 9 -0.65 42.18 -17.89
C CYS A 9 0.39 43.07 -17.21
N ARG A 10 0.06 43.56 -16.02
CA ARG A 10 0.92 44.42 -15.19
C ARG A 10 1.23 43.73 -13.85
N VAL A 11 2.54 43.67 -13.55
CA VAL A 11 3.28 43.57 -12.26
C VAL A 11 3.01 42.40 -11.27
N PRO A 12 3.84 42.14 -10.24
CA PRO A 12 5.23 42.59 -9.94
C PRO A 12 6.18 41.44 -9.50
N PHE A 13 7.44 41.82 -9.23
CA PHE A 13 8.52 41.10 -8.50
C PHE A 13 9.29 40.00 -9.24
N CYS A 14 10.33 40.46 -9.94
CA CYS A 14 11.51 39.68 -10.30
C CYS A 14 12.29 39.26 -9.04
N CYS A 15 12.50 37.95 -8.89
CA CYS A 15 13.73 37.41 -8.32
C CYS A 15 14.49 36.75 -9.45
N ALA A 16 15.52 37.42 -9.97
CA ALA A 16 16.57 36.83 -10.78
C ALA A 16 17.83 37.72 -10.70
N SER A 17 18.89 37.17 -10.12
CA SER A 17 20.28 37.67 -10.14
C SER A 17 20.94 37.42 -11.51
N PRO A 18 22.24 37.72 -11.77
CA PRO A 18 23.24 38.54 -11.08
C PRO A 18 23.91 39.59 -12.01
N LEU A 19 24.86 40.37 -11.48
CA LEU A 19 25.80 41.27 -12.18
C LEU A 19 25.21 42.57 -12.75
N LEU A 20 25.30 43.65 -11.96
CA LEU A 20 25.80 44.95 -12.40
C LEU A 20 25.95 45.88 -11.19
N HIS A 21 27.09 46.55 -11.11
CA HIS A 21 27.41 47.58 -10.13
C HIS A 21 26.29 48.60 -10.00
N CYS A 22 25.81 48.80 -8.77
CA CYS A 22 25.23 50.08 -8.38
C CYS A 22 25.57 50.35 -6.91
N SER A 23 26.60 51.16 -6.74
CA SER A 23 26.96 51.83 -5.51
C SER A 23 25.81 52.71 -5.04
N LEU A 24 25.23 52.41 -3.88
CA LEU A 24 24.62 53.42 -3.01
C LEU A 24 24.51 52.85 -1.61
N SER A 25 25.31 53.44 -0.74
CA SER A 25 25.30 53.36 0.72
C SER A 25 23.90 53.55 1.27
N LEU A 26 23.35 52.50 1.88
CA LEU A 26 22.21 52.58 2.80
C LEU A 26 22.59 51.87 4.11
N PRO A 27 22.13 52.40 5.26
CA PRO A 27 22.66 52.04 6.57
C PRO A 27 22.23 50.63 6.97
N TRP A 28 23.16 49.92 7.62
CA TRP A 28 22.90 48.66 8.31
C TRP A 28 21.78 48.84 9.34
N ASN A 29 20.63 48.21 9.10
CA ASN A 29 19.53 48.15 10.07
C ASN A 29 19.51 46.75 10.71
N PRO A 30 19.88 46.61 12.00
CA PRO A 30 19.92 45.31 12.69
C PRO A 30 18.53 44.65 12.85
N SER A 31 17.45 45.34 12.48
CA SER A 31 16.09 44.82 12.50
C SER A 31 15.77 43.86 11.34
N CYS A 32 16.49 43.94 10.21
CA CYS A 32 16.26 43.05 9.05
C CYS A 32 16.81 41.63 9.26
N LEU A 33 17.82 41.45 10.11
CA LEU A 33 18.38 40.12 10.41
C LEU A 33 17.45 39.32 11.33
N LYS A 34 16.72 40.01 12.22
CA LYS A 34 15.75 39.38 13.14
C LYS A 34 14.53 38.80 12.40
N LEU A 35 14.06 39.43 11.31
CA LEU A 35 12.93 38.91 10.53
C LEU A 35 13.27 37.63 9.77
N ARG A 36 14.47 37.52 9.17
CA ARG A 36 14.88 36.30 8.45
C ARG A 36 15.10 35.09 9.37
N MET A 37 15.61 35.32 10.59
CA MET A 37 15.81 34.22 11.56
C MET A 37 14.48 33.72 12.15
N ALA A 38 13.48 34.60 12.31
CA ALA A 38 12.14 34.21 12.74
C ALA A 38 11.40 33.38 11.68
N GLU A 39 11.51 33.74 10.41
CA GLU A 39 10.90 32.98 9.29
C GLU A 39 11.55 31.61 9.09
N ILE A 40 12.87 31.50 9.24
CA ILE A 40 13.59 30.21 9.19
C ILE A 40 13.24 29.34 10.41
N GLY A 41 13.09 29.94 11.59
CA GLY A 41 12.68 29.23 12.80
C GLY A 41 11.24 28.68 12.72
N ILE A 42 10.32 29.44 12.13
CA ILE A 42 8.92 29.02 11.93
C ILE A 42 8.85 27.93 10.86
N ALA A 43 9.60 28.03 9.75
CA ALA A 43 9.65 27.00 8.72
C ALA A 43 10.29 25.70 9.21
N ALA A 44 11.34 25.77 10.03
CA ALA A 44 11.98 24.62 10.64
C ALA A 44 11.08 23.95 11.71
N CYS A 45 10.37 24.73 12.52
CA CYS A 45 9.37 24.23 13.46
C CYS A 45 8.17 23.61 12.74
N LEU A 46 7.68 24.19 11.64
CA LEU A 46 6.62 23.58 10.82
C LEU A 46 7.08 22.28 10.16
N CYS A 47 8.33 22.19 9.68
CA CYS A 47 8.87 20.94 9.14
C CYS A 47 9.06 19.87 10.22
N LEU A 48 9.50 20.24 11.44
CA LEU A 48 9.57 19.30 12.57
C LEU A 48 8.18 18.86 13.05
N MET A 49 7.19 19.76 13.05
CA MET A 49 5.81 19.43 13.42
C MET A 49 5.11 18.58 12.37
N LEU A 50 5.39 18.78 11.07
CA LEU A 50 4.94 17.86 10.01
C LEU A 50 5.62 16.49 10.09
N ALA A 51 6.90 16.42 10.48
CA ALA A 51 7.60 15.15 10.70
C ALA A 51 7.04 14.37 11.90
N MET A 52 6.56 15.05 12.95
CA MET A 52 5.90 14.42 14.11
C MET A 52 4.45 14.01 13.83
N ALA A 53 3.76 14.66 12.88
CA ALA A 53 2.39 14.31 12.49
C ALA A 53 2.32 13.10 11.53
N ALA A 54 3.44 12.64 10.98
CA ALA A 54 3.54 11.43 10.17
C ALA A 54 3.76 10.15 11.00
N GLY A 55 3.65 10.23 12.33
CA GLY A 55 3.66 9.08 13.23
C GLY A 55 2.36 8.28 13.18
N GLY A 56 1.91 7.86 12.01
CA GLY A 56 1.09 6.67 11.92
C GLY A 56 1.99 5.51 12.31
N ALA A 57 1.71 4.82 13.41
CA ALA A 57 2.39 3.59 13.76
C ALA A 57 2.33 2.63 12.56
N LEU A 58 3.40 2.59 11.77
CA LEU A 58 3.73 1.46 10.92
C LEU A 58 3.75 0.28 11.89
N GLY A 59 2.92 -0.73 11.65
CA GLY A 59 2.90 -1.91 12.51
C GLY A 59 4.34 -2.39 12.72
N SER A 60 4.80 -2.40 13.97
CA SER A 60 6.15 -2.81 14.29
C SER A 60 6.34 -4.23 13.79
N SER A 61 7.46 -4.49 13.11
CA SER A 61 7.79 -5.82 12.64
C SER A 61 7.90 -6.76 13.83
N PRO A 62 7.46 -8.03 13.73
CA PRO A 62 7.73 -9.06 14.75
C PRO A 62 9.21 -9.15 15.13
N CYS A 63 10.08 -8.82 14.18
CA CYS A 63 11.54 -8.87 14.34
C CYS A 63 12.15 -7.62 14.99
N ASP A 64 11.34 -6.62 15.34
CA ASP A 64 11.82 -5.45 16.08
C ASP A 64 11.98 -5.75 17.59
N ASP A 65 11.43 -6.87 18.07
CA ASP A 65 11.55 -7.28 19.48
C ASP A 65 12.93 -7.90 19.77
N PRO A 66 13.68 -7.37 20.75
CA PRO A 66 15.03 -7.86 21.09
C PRO A 66 15.12 -9.35 21.45
N SER A 67 14.03 -9.96 21.93
CA SER A 67 13.99 -11.37 22.30
C SER A 67 14.09 -12.32 21.11
N VAL A 68 13.67 -11.87 19.93
CA VAL A 68 13.66 -12.67 18.68
C VAL A 68 14.47 -12.06 17.54
N ALA A 69 14.88 -10.79 17.65
CA ALA A 69 15.60 -10.06 16.58
C ALA A 69 16.84 -10.78 16.05
N ASN A 70 17.55 -11.53 16.91
CA ASN A 70 18.76 -12.27 16.54
C ASN A 70 18.50 -13.70 16.01
N LEU A 71 17.24 -14.14 15.93
CA LEU A 71 16.89 -15.46 15.44
C LEU A 71 16.96 -15.52 13.91
N PRO A 72 17.32 -16.68 13.30
CA PRO A 72 17.46 -16.79 11.86
C PRO A 72 16.22 -16.37 11.06
N PHE A 73 15.00 -16.66 11.54
CA PHE A 73 13.80 -16.24 10.83
C PHE A 73 13.65 -14.71 10.66
N CYS A 74 14.31 -13.94 11.53
CA CYS A 74 14.36 -12.48 11.47
C CYS A 74 15.51 -11.91 10.63
N ASN A 75 16.42 -12.75 10.12
CA ASN A 75 17.50 -12.29 9.26
C ASN A 75 17.01 -12.17 7.79
N PRO A 76 16.93 -10.96 7.21
CA PRO A 76 16.47 -10.78 5.83
C PRO A 76 17.49 -11.24 4.77
N ASP A 77 18.75 -11.49 5.15
CA ASP A 77 19.80 -11.95 4.24
C ASP A 77 19.73 -13.47 3.99
N LEU A 78 18.94 -14.21 4.77
CA LEU A 78 18.69 -15.63 4.57
C LEU A 78 17.56 -15.88 3.57
N ASP A 79 17.60 -17.03 2.90
CA ASP A 79 16.53 -17.47 2.02
C ASP A 79 15.21 -17.60 2.78
N LEU A 80 14.09 -17.28 2.11
CA LEU A 80 12.76 -17.34 2.69
C LEU A 80 12.46 -18.73 3.26
N VAL A 81 12.84 -19.80 2.56
CA VAL A 81 12.57 -21.17 3.00
C VAL A 81 13.32 -21.49 4.28
N ASP A 82 14.56 -21.04 4.42
CA ASP A 82 15.36 -21.26 5.62
C ASP A 82 14.82 -20.47 6.82
N ARG A 83 14.35 -19.24 6.59
CA ARG A 83 13.68 -18.43 7.61
C ARG A 83 12.38 -19.07 8.09
N VAL A 84 11.55 -19.56 7.16
CA VAL A 84 10.30 -20.25 7.49
C VAL A 84 10.56 -21.57 8.22
N LYS A 85 11.55 -22.35 7.79
CA LYS A 85 11.96 -23.59 8.47
C LYS A 85 12.41 -23.32 9.91
N ASP A 86 13.25 -22.30 10.12
CA ASP A 86 13.68 -21.92 11.47
C ASP A 86 12.49 -21.53 12.34
N LEU A 87 11.58 -20.67 11.84
CA LEU A 87 10.38 -20.28 12.56
C LEU A 87 9.50 -21.49 12.95
N VAL A 88 9.18 -22.36 11.99
CA VAL A 88 8.33 -23.54 12.24
C VAL A 88 9.02 -24.53 13.17
N SER A 89 10.35 -24.70 13.09
CA SER A 89 11.10 -25.58 13.98
C SER A 89 11.07 -25.17 15.45
N ARG A 90 10.75 -23.90 15.73
CA ARG A 90 10.63 -23.33 17.07
C ARG A 90 9.22 -23.43 17.64
N MET A 91 8.22 -23.71 16.79
CA MET A 91 6.83 -23.88 17.21
C MET A 91 6.63 -25.22 17.90
N SER A 92 5.80 -25.26 18.93
CA SER A 92 5.27 -26.52 19.42
C SER A 92 4.25 -27.08 18.43
N VAL A 93 3.95 -28.38 18.53
CA VAL A 93 2.87 -28.99 17.73
C VAL A 93 1.53 -28.30 17.98
N THR A 94 1.28 -27.83 19.21
CA THR A 94 0.06 -27.08 19.55
C THR A 94 0.03 -25.74 18.82
N ASP A 95 1.14 -25.00 18.77
CA ASP A 95 1.24 -23.76 18.01
C ASP A 95 0.96 -24.05 16.53
N MET A 96 1.61 -25.05 15.95
CA MET A 96 1.39 -25.44 14.54
C MET A 96 -0.08 -25.76 14.24
N ILE A 97 -0.75 -26.53 15.10
CA ILE A 97 -2.18 -26.84 14.95
C ILE A 97 -3.02 -25.57 15.01
N SER A 98 -2.68 -24.61 15.89
CA SER A 98 -3.41 -23.34 16.01
C SER A 98 -3.36 -22.49 14.74
N GLN A 99 -2.32 -22.66 13.92
CA GLN A 99 -2.11 -21.89 12.68
C GLN A 99 -2.81 -22.48 11.44
N LEU A 100 -3.51 -23.60 11.56
CA LEU A 100 -4.18 -24.27 10.42
C LEU A 100 -5.51 -23.62 10.00
N GLY A 101 -6.05 -22.72 10.81
CA GLY A 101 -7.29 -21.98 10.52
C GLY A 101 -7.02 -20.61 9.88
N ASN A 102 -8.06 -19.99 9.32
CA ASN A 102 -7.93 -18.64 8.75
C ASN A 102 -7.71 -17.57 9.84
N THR A 103 -8.28 -17.76 11.03
CA THR A 103 -8.02 -16.92 12.20
C THR A 103 -6.85 -17.50 12.99
N ALA A 104 -5.63 -17.15 12.58
CA ALA A 104 -4.42 -17.63 13.22
C ALA A 104 -4.12 -16.79 14.48
N PRO A 105 -4.10 -17.40 15.68
CA PRO A 105 -3.79 -16.67 16.90
C PRO A 105 -2.30 -16.28 16.94
N ALA A 106 -1.98 -15.33 17.81
CA ALA A 106 -0.59 -14.94 18.06
C ALA A 106 0.21 -16.10 18.66
N ILE A 107 1.50 -16.17 18.33
CA ILE A 107 2.47 -17.06 19.00
C ILE A 107 3.37 -16.17 19.84
N GLU A 108 2.93 -15.92 21.07
CA GLU A 108 3.50 -14.90 21.95
C GLU A 108 5.00 -15.12 22.23
N HIS A 109 5.41 -16.37 22.47
CA HIS A 109 6.80 -16.70 22.79
C HIS A 109 7.77 -16.55 21.62
N LEU A 110 7.27 -16.35 20.39
CA LEU A 110 8.04 -16.03 19.20
C LEU A 110 7.75 -14.62 18.67
N ASN A 111 7.00 -13.81 19.43
CA ASN A 111 6.52 -12.48 19.05
C ASN A 111 5.81 -12.44 17.68
N ILE A 112 5.14 -13.54 17.29
CA ILE A 112 4.37 -13.57 16.04
C ILE A 112 2.96 -13.06 16.35
N PRO A 113 2.51 -11.95 15.72
CA PRO A 113 1.18 -11.41 15.94
C PRO A 113 0.11 -12.33 15.38
N ALA A 114 -1.12 -12.18 15.88
CA ALA A 114 -2.28 -12.83 15.27
C ALA A 114 -2.42 -12.38 13.81
N TYR A 115 -2.80 -13.30 12.94
CA TYR A 115 -2.95 -13.04 11.52
C TYR A 115 -4.30 -13.57 11.03
N GLN A 116 -4.95 -12.80 10.17
CA GLN A 116 -6.19 -13.21 9.51
C GLN A 116 -5.93 -13.47 8.03
N TRP A 117 -6.00 -14.74 7.65
CA TRP A 117 -5.77 -15.18 6.27
C TRP A 117 -6.90 -14.81 5.32
N TRP A 118 -8.13 -14.70 5.83
CA TRP A 118 -9.31 -14.41 5.03
C TRP A 118 -9.49 -12.90 4.82
N SER A 119 -8.93 -12.41 3.71
CA SER A 119 -9.30 -11.12 3.13
C SER A 119 -9.91 -11.31 1.73
N GLU A 120 -10.71 -10.36 1.26
CA GLU A 120 -11.42 -10.44 -0.03
C GLU A 120 -11.09 -9.23 -0.91
N ALA A 121 -10.83 -9.45 -2.19
CA ALA A 121 -10.44 -8.38 -3.12
C ALA A 121 -10.93 -8.54 -4.57
N LEU A 122 -11.95 -9.37 -4.82
CA LEU A 122 -12.41 -9.81 -6.15
C LEU A 122 -12.46 -8.70 -7.23
N HIS A 123 -13.06 -7.55 -6.89
CA HIS A 123 -13.15 -6.38 -7.78
C HIS A 123 -12.94 -5.06 -7.01
N GLY A 124 -12.00 -5.09 -6.05
CA GLY A 124 -11.83 -4.05 -5.04
C GLY A 124 -11.63 -4.69 -3.67
N VAL A 125 -10.86 -4.06 -2.79
CA VAL A 125 -10.73 -4.52 -1.39
C VAL A 125 -12.11 -4.52 -0.75
N ALA A 126 -12.50 -5.66 -0.16
CA ALA A 126 -13.86 -5.89 0.34
C ALA A 126 -13.87 -6.24 1.82
N SER A 127 -15.00 -5.93 2.47
CA SER A 127 -15.19 -6.19 3.90
C SER A 127 -15.16 -7.70 4.12
N SER A 128 -14.29 -8.14 5.02
CA SER A 128 -14.01 -9.55 5.29
C SER A 128 -13.39 -9.65 6.69
N PRO A 129 -13.22 -10.84 7.28
CA PRO A 129 -12.62 -10.95 8.61
C PRO A 129 -11.25 -10.25 8.73
N GLY A 130 -10.46 -10.27 7.66
CA GLY A 130 -9.13 -9.64 7.59
C GLY A 130 -9.14 -8.19 7.15
N VAL A 131 -10.29 -7.61 6.78
CA VAL A 131 -10.40 -6.25 6.27
C VAL A 131 -11.48 -5.49 7.02
N SER A 132 -11.09 -4.38 7.65
CA SER A 132 -12.01 -3.48 8.34
C SER A 132 -12.06 -2.12 7.66
N PHE A 133 -13.26 -1.70 7.26
CA PHE A 133 -13.52 -0.34 6.81
C PHE A 133 -13.94 0.56 7.97
N GLY A 134 -13.70 1.86 7.81
CA GLY A 134 -13.88 2.86 8.86
C GLY A 134 -12.54 3.42 9.32
N GLY A 135 -12.49 4.12 10.46
CA GLY A 135 -11.22 4.63 11.00
C GLY A 135 -10.47 5.53 10.00
N LYS A 136 -9.23 5.15 9.65
CA LYS A 136 -8.37 5.92 8.74
C LYS A 136 -8.73 5.72 7.26
N VAL A 137 -9.20 4.52 6.90
CA VAL A 137 -9.63 4.16 5.53
C VAL A 137 -11.12 3.79 5.53
N PRO A 138 -12.02 4.76 5.25
CA PRO A 138 -13.46 4.53 5.32
C PRO A 138 -14.00 3.67 4.17
N SER A 139 -13.29 3.59 3.05
CA SER A 139 -13.73 2.90 1.83
C SER A 139 -12.55 2.57 0.91
N ALA A 140 -12.74 1.61 0.01
CA ALA A 140 -11.84 1.25 -1.09
C ALA A 140 -12.55 1.42 -2.44
N THR A 141 -11.81 1.39 -3.55
CA THR A 141 -12.38 1.51 -4.89
C THR A 141 -13.17 0.24 -5.25
N SER A 142 -14.37 0.42 -5.81
CA SER A 142 -15.21 -0.67 -6.29
C SER A 142 -15.23 -0.66 -7.83
N PHE A 143 -14.53 -1.63 -8.42
CA PHE A 143 -14.46 -1.82 -9.86
C PHE A 143 -15.71 -2.54 -10.38
N PRO A 144 -15.95 -2.57 -11.70
CA PRO A 144 -16.95 -3.47 -12.28
C PRO A 144 -16.69 -4.91 -11.83
N GLN A 145 -17.78 -5.66 -11.62
CA GLN A 145 -17.71 -7.09 -11.32
C GLN A 145 -16.92 -7.84 -12.43
N VAL A 146 -16.29 -8.98 -12.11
CA VAL A 146 -15.35 -9.68 -12.99
C VAL A 146 -15.94 -9.98 -14.39
N ILE A 147 -17.20 -10.42 -14.48
CA ILE A 147 -17.83 -10.63 -15.79
C ILE A 147 -17.92 -9.35 -16.64
N GLY A 148 -18.05 -8.18 -15.99
CA GLY A 148 -18.11 -6.87 -16.63
C GLY A 148 -16.74 -6.38 -17.11
N ILE A 149 -15.69 -6.56 -16.31
CA ILE A 149 -14.32 -6.23 -16.77
C ILE A 149 -13.90 -7.19 -17.90
N ALA A 150 -14.22 -8.48 -17.79
CA ALA A 150 -13.89 -9.49 -18.79
C ALA A 150 -14.50 -9.20 -20.17
N ALA A 151 -15.70 -8.61 -20.20
CA ALA A 151 -16.37 -8.19 -21.43
C ALA A 151 -15.61 -7.09 -22.22
N THR A 152 -14.56 -6.48 -21.65
CA THR A 152 -13.67 -5.57 -22.37
C THR A 152 -12.66 -6.29 -23.27
N PHE A 153 -12.40 -7.59 -23.01
CA PHE A 153 -11.33 -8.37 -23.65
C PHE A 153 -9.96 -7.68 -23.61
N ASN A 154 -9.72 -6.83 -22.60
CA ASN A 154 -8.51 -6.04 -22.47
C ASN A 154 -7.66 -6.52 -21.30
N SER A 155 -6.61 -7.29 -21.62
CA SER A 155 -5.67 -7.85 -20.64
C SER A 155 -4.97 -6.78 -19.80
N THR A 156 -4.67 -5.62 -20.38
CA THR A 156 -4.03 -4.51 -19.66
C THR A 156 -4.93 -3.99 -18.53
N LEU A 157 -6.25 -3.92 -18.75
CA LEU A 157 -7.18 -3.47 -17.70
C LEU A 157 -7.25 -4.46 -16.52
N PHE A 158 -7.07 -5.75 -16.77
CA PHE A 158 -7.04 -6.75 -15.69
C PHE A 158 -5.84 -6.54 -14.77
N TYR A 159 -4.68 -6.26 -15.35
CA TYR A 159 -3.45 -5.95 -14.62
C TYR A 159 -3.56 -4.63 -13.85
N GLU A 160 -4.03 -3.56 -14.50
CA GLU A 160 -4.20 -2.24 -13.87
C GLU A 160 -5.19 -2.29 -12.69
N MET A 161 -6.28 -3.06 -12.83
CA MET A 161 -7.20 -3.32 -11.74
C MET A 161 -6.51 -4.05 -10.58
N GLY A 162 -5.77 -5.12 -10.85
CA GLY A 162 -4.99 -5.85 -9.84
C GLY A 162 -3.98 -4.95 -9.11
N GLN A 163 -3.28 -4.08 -9.84
CA GLN A 163 -2.32 -3.11 -9.31
C GLN A 163 -2.96 -2.08 -8.37
N ALA A 164 -4.09 -1.50 -8.79
CA ALA A 164 -4.81 -0.53 -7.98
C ALA A 164 -5.29 -1.18 -6.67
N ILE A 165 -5.85 -2.39 -6.75
CA ILE A 165 -6.29 -3.15 -5.58
C ILE A 165 -5.10 -3.51 -4.67
N SER A 166 -3.96 -3.94 -5.23
CA SER A 166 -2.74 -4.23 -4.46
C SER A 166 -2.27 -3.01 -3.66
N THR A 167 -2.25 -1.84 -4.31
CA THR A 167 -1.83 -0.58 -3.68
C THR A 167 -2.77 -0.20 -2.53
N GLU A 168 -4.09 -0.29 -2.73
CA GLU A 168 -5.08 -0.02 -1.68
C GLU A 168 -4.96 -1.01 -0.52
N ALA A 169 -4.84 -2.30 -0.81
CA ALA A 169 -4.65 -3.35 0.18
C ALA A 169 -3.40 -3.12 1.04
N ARG A 170 -2.26 -2.78 0.43
CA ARG A 170 -1.03 -2.45 1.15
C ARG A 170 -1.18 -1.17 1.98
N ALA A 171 -1.84 -0.14 1.46
CA ALA A 171 -2.11 1.08 2.21
C ALA A 171 -2.98 0.81 3.44
N MET A 172 -4.02 -0.03 3.31
CA MET A 172 -4.87 -0.47 4.42
C MET A 172 -4.12 -1.34 5.43
N ASN A 173 -3.25 -2.25 4.97
CA ASN A 173 -2.44 -3.07 5.85
C ASN A 173 -1.48 -2.23 6.71
N ASN A 174 -0.84 -1.23 6.12
CA ASN A 174 0.07 -0.32 6.84
C ASN A 174 -0.60 0.43 8.00
N VAL A 175 -1.92 0.56 7.99
CA VAL A 175 -2.71 1.17 9.08
C VAL A 175 -3.46 0.14 9.93
N GLY A 176 -3.17 -1.16 9.77
CA GLY A 176 -3.78 -2.25 10.54
C GLY A 176 -5.22 -2.57 10.15
N GLN A 177 -5.67 -2.14 8.96
CA GLN A 177 -7.06 -2.31 8.51
C GLN A 177 -7.25 -3.43 7.48
N ALA A 178 -6.17 -4.05 6.99
CA ALA A 178 -6.23 -5.19 6.07
C ALA A 178 -5.12 -6.20 6.35
N GLY A 179 -5.34 -7.47 5.99
CA GLY A 179 -4.29 -8.49 5.88
C GLY A 179 -3.40 -8.31 4.64
N LEU A 180 -2.58 -9.32 4.35
CA LEU A 180 -1.69 -9.36 3.18
C LEU A 180 -1.99 -10.54 2.23
N THR A 181 -3.06 -11.28 2.49
CA THR A 181 -3.52 -12.43 1.71
C THR A 181 -4.99 -12.26 1.39
N PHE A 182 -5.35 -12.43 0.12
CA PHE A 182 -6.71 -12.19 -0.36
C PHE A 182 -7.19 -13.37 -1.20
N PHE A 183 -8.42 -13.84 -0.97
CA PHE A 183 -9.03 -14.97 -1.66
C PHE A 183 -9.62 -14.55 -3.00
N THR A 184 -8.75 -14.17 -3.92
CA THR A 184 -9.07 -13.68 -5.26
C THR A 184 -7.95 -14.09 -6.22
N PRO A 185 -8.20 -14.32 -7.51
CA PRO A 185 -9.48 -14.22 -8.22
C PRO A 185 -10.35 -15.49 -8.17
N ASN A 186 -11.63 -15.35 -8.53
CA ASN A 186 -12.47 -16.50 -8.85
C ASN A 186 -12.23 -16.93 -10.31
N ILE A 187 -11.58 -18.09 -10.45
CA ILE A 187 -11.08 -18.62 -11.74
C ILE A 187 -11.92 -19.77 -12.29
N ASN A 188 -13.09 -20.02 -11.69
CA ASN A 188 -13.96 -21.07 -12.17
C ASN A 188 -14.54 -20.69 -13.55
N ILE A 189 -14.92 -21.71 -14.31
CA ILE A 189 -15.56 -21.53 -15.61
C ILE A 189 -17.08 -21.40 -15.42
N TYR A 190 -17.68 -20.34 -15.98
CA TYR A 190 -19.12 -20.10 -16.03
C TYR A 190 -19.84 -21.12 -16.94
N ARG A 191 -19.78 -22.41 -16.59
CA ARG A 191 -20.27 -23.48 -17.46
C ARG A 191 -21.80 -23.57 -17.50
N ASP A 192 -22.44 -23.38 -16.35
CA ASP A 192 -23.89 -23.45 -16.21
C ASP A 192 -24.45 -22.05 -15.98
N PRO A 193 -25.30 -21.53 -16.87
CA PRO A 193 -25.75 -20.16 -16.77
C PRO A 193 -26.63 -19.86 -15.55
N ARG A 194 -27.08 -20.89 -14.84
CA ARG A 194 -27.85 -20.76 -13.59
C ARG A 194 -26.96 -20.57 -12.38
N TRP A 195 -25.63 -20.69 -12.52
CA TRP A 195 -24.72 -20.59 -11.39
C TRP A 195 -24.66 -19.15 -10.86
N GLY A 196 -25.29 -18.91 -9.71
CA GLY A 196 -25.46 -17.57 -9.13
C GLY A 196 -24.18 -16.82 -8.75
N ARG A 197 -23.03 -17.50 -8.65
CA ARG A 197 -21.72 -16.86 -8.41
C ARG A 197 -20.95 -16.58 -9.69
N GLY A 198 -21.45 -16.97 -10.85
CA GLY A 198 -20.62 -16.90 -12.02
C GLY A 198 -20.39 -15.45 -12.51
N GLN A 199 -21.17 -14.46 -12.04
CA GLN A 199 -20.81 -13.04 -12.21
C GLN A 199 -19.40 -12.72 -11.70
N GLU A 200 -18.90 -13.47 -10.72
CA GLU A 200 -17.56 -13.35 -10.13
C GLU A 200 -16.45 -13.91 -11.04
N THR A 201 -16.80 -14.50 -12.18
CA THR A 201 -15.84 -15.15 -13.09
C THR A 201 -15.70 -14.38 -14.39
N PRO A 202 -14.59 -14.57 -15.14
CA PRO A 202 -14.40 -13.93 -16.43
C PRO A 202 -15.20 -14.58 -17.58
N GLY A 203 -16.11 -15.50 -17.29
CA GLY A 203 -17.03 -16.11 -18.25
C GLY A 203 -16.84 -17.61 -18.45
N GLU A 204 -17.31 -18.11 -19.59
CA GLU A 204 -17.32 -19.56 -19.91
C GLU A 204 -16.08 -20.04 -20.66
N ASP A 205 -15.25 -19.13 -21.17
CA ASP A 205 -14.10 -19.45 -22.01
C ASP A 205 -12.83 -19.64 -21.15
N PRO A 206 -12.18 -20.82 -21.22
CA PRO A 206 -10.91 -21.04 -20.52
C PRO A 206 -9.78 -20.13 -20.99
N TYR A 207 -9.76 -19.70 -22.26
CA TYR A 207 -8.70 -18.84 -22.77
C TYR A 207 -8.77 -17.43 -22.16
N LEU A 208 -9.94 -16.79 -22.21
CA LEU A 208 -10.17 -15.51 -21.55
C LEU A 208 -9.94 -15.60 -20.04
N THR A 209 -10.39 -16.69 -19.41
CA THR A 209 -10.13 -16.94 -17.99
C THR A 209 -8.63 -16.96 -17.70
N SER A 210 -7.84 -17.67 -18.51
CA SER A 210 -6.39 -17.75 -18.31
C SER A 210 -5.70 -16.39 -18.43
N ALA A 211 -6.08 -15.59 -19.43
CA ALA A 211 -5.54 -14.24 -19.62
C ALA A 211 -5.92 -13.29 -18.47
N TYR A 212 -7.15 -13.39 -17.95
CA TYR A 212 -7.58 -12.64 -16.78
C TYR A 212 -6.75 -12.98 -15.54
N VAL A 213 -6.58 -14.27 -15.27
CA VAL A 213 -5.84 -14.75 -14.09
C VAL A 213 -4.38 -14.33 -14.14
N GLU A 214 -3.70 -14.53 -15.27
CA GLU A 214 -2.30 -14.15 -15.43
C GLU A 214 -2.09 -12.67 -15.09
N GLN A 215 -2.92 -11.79 -15.65
CA GLN A 215 -2.77 -10.35 -15.49
C GLN A 215 -3.20 -9.86 -14.11
N TYR A 216 -4.34 -10.35 -13.60
CA TYR A 216 -4.85 -9.94 -12.29
C TYR A 216 -3.93 -10.39 -11.16
N VAL A 217 -3.46 -11.64 -11.17
CA VAL A 217 -2.51 -12.16 -10.18
C VAL A 217 -1.18 -11.42 -10.28
N ALA A 218 -0.70 -11.14 -11.50
CA ALA A 218 0.52 -10.36 -11.68
C ALA A 218 0.37 -8.95 -11.07
N GLY A 219 -0.76 -8.28 -11.32
CA GLY A 219 -1.05 -6.96 -10.75
C GLY A 219 -1.19 -6.97 -9.22
N LEU A 220 -1.76 -8.03 -8.66
CA LEU A 220 -1.95 -8.15 -7.21
C LEU A 220 -0.64 -8.45 -6.47
N GLN A 221 0.16 -9.40 -6.98
CA GLN A 221 1.36 -9.90 -6.31
C GLN A 221 2.62 -9.11 -6.58
N PHE A 222 2.76 -8.53 -7.77
CA PHE A 222 3.95 -7.81 -8.17
C PHE A 222 3.55 -6.36 -8.37
N GLY A 223 4.00 -5.44 -7.51
CA GLY A 223 3.82 -4.01 -7.76
C GLY A 223 4.63 -3.53 -8.98
N PRO A 224 4.55 -2.24 -9.37
CA PRO A 224 5.35 -1.69 -10.46
C PRO A 224 6.88 -1.86 -10.27
N ASP A 225 7.32 -2.06 -9.02
CA ASP A 225 8.74 -2.22 -8.64
C ASP A 225 9.20 -3.69 -8.52
N GLN A 226 8.35 -4.68 -8.84
CA GLN A 226 8.61 -6.13 -8.61
C GLN A 226 9.02 -6.51 -7.17
N ARG A 227 8.94 -5.57 -6.22
CA ARG A 227 9.06 -5.84 -4.79
C ARG A 227 7.77 -6.47 -4.30
N ALA A 228 7.90 -7.44 -3.38
CA ALA A 228 6.81 -8.25 -2.84
C ALA A 228 5.54 -7.41 -2.59
N GLY A 229 4.55 -7.57 -3.49
CA GLY A 229 3.22 -7.04 -3.33
C GLY A 229 2.46 -7.81 -2.25
N VAL A 230 1.14 -7.73 -2.28
CA VAL A 230 0.26 -8.58 -1.47
C VAL A 230 0.52 -10.03 -1.87
N LEU A 231 0.86 -10.92 -0.92
CA LEU A 231 1.07 -12.33 -1.21
C LEU A 231 -0.30 -12.97 -1.50
N GLY A 232 -0.62 -13.10 -2.79
CA GLY A 232 -1.76 -13.89 -3.26
C GLY A 232 -1.50 -15.38 -3.05
N ILE A 233 -2.51 -16.10 -2.58
CA ILE A 233 -2.62 -17.57 -2.61
C ILE A 233 -3.95 -17.89 -3.26
#